data_AF-A0A7Z6Y2X7-F1
#
_entry.id   AF-A0A7Z6Y2X7-F1
#
_cell.length_a   1.000
_cell.length_b   1.000
_cell.length_c   1.000
_cell.angle_alpha   90.00
_cell.angle_beta   90.00
_cell.angle_gamma   90.00
#
_symmetry.space_group_name_H-M   'P 1'
#
loop_
_entity.id
_entity.type
_entity.pdbx_description
1 polymer ?
#
loop_
_entity_poly.entity_id
_entity_poly.type
_entity_poly.pdbx_seq_one_letter_code
_entity_poly.pdbx_strand_id
1 'polypeptide(L)'
;MNMINRNYYPVSGIPAQDATAQTDQAQSQGQGIKPGHNSNLIDFGLIQQANGPHSLLNTLSSRVQPTDTSASSNMLGGNGEQVLNKLVAAIRSFLKELFSLLRGNQQQDATPPAQTQREQTPTLAQSPSSSSSPSTPQGNAEKTFVVQNDHPSEKPVSLQKNTEPTPAAPSQIAPSQTPPSHTAARTAERSNVPPDKTPTRPDAVKPAVVHDPALPKTSTTTTATPDNTVKAAKPATPAAHGPGADMSGIVGFAKDAGTTGGNGGQVVTVNTVAELKENMEDDTARTVRLGANLSADSKVTINFGANKTLLGTDKGNTLHNIYLASGKTASNDIFQNLNFNHDSRYRENGDMQMFISNGKKYWIDQNTYTGTKDQNPKGLDKLLYVGGTADKVSLTNSKFQNNEYGVILGQPDDSPAAKAAYKGYPQMTIANNVFSNLDVRAPGLMRHGQFHVYNNSIDKFHLGFTATGDATILSQSNYFAKGVDVSNKASNSGVLDDYGDAHFKDIGSNVSFTQKSPLTAWSPSYNRDVKTAEEARAYNLTHAGAKTVA
;
A
#
# COMPACT_ATOMS: atom_id res chain seq x y z
N MET A 1 30.21 -4.75 -2.90
CA MET A 1 30.17 -3.61 -3.83
C MET A 1 30.23 -4.16 -5.25
N ASN A 2 29.24 -3.90 -6.09
CA ASN A 2 29.30 -4.09 -7.54
C ASN A 2 28.63 -2.86 -8.16
N MET A 3 29.29 -2.20 -9.11
CA MET A 3 28.73 -1.01 -9.78
C MET A 3 27.84 -1.47 -10.94
N ILE A 4 26.60 -1.01 -10.99
CA ILE A 4 25.78 -1.09 -12.21
C ILE A 4 25.93 0.24 -12.94
N ASN A 5 26.92 0.30 -13.82
CA ASN A 5 27.07 1.42 -14.75
C ASN A 5 26.09 1.19 -15.92
N ARG A 6 25.15 2.10 -16.17
CA ARG A 6 24.25 2.03 -17.33
C ARG A 6 24.66 3.06 -18.37
N ASN A 7 24.89 2.59 -19.60
CA ASN A 7 25.43 3.41 -20.68
C ASN A 7 24.46 4.51 -21.10
N TYR A 8 25.00 5.71 -21.26
CA TYR A 8 24.36 6.80 -22.01
C TYR A 8 24.47 6.48 -23.50
N TYR A 9 23.36 6.55 -24.25
CA TYR A 9 23.38 6.49 -25.71
C TYR A 9 23.32 7.92 -26.28
N PRO A 10 24.42 8.45 -26.88
CA PRO A 10 24.36 9.71 -27.59
C PRO A 10 23.63 9.52 -28.94
N VAL A 11 22.66 10.38 -29.22
CA VAL A 11 22.03 10.44 -30.55
C VAL A 11 22.97 11.18 -31.51
N SER A 12 23.43 10.50 -32.56
CA SER A 12 24.22 11.10 -33.63
C SER A 12 23.32 11.74 -34.68
N GLY A 13 23.53 13.04 -34.97
CA GLY A 13 22.74 13.82 -35.92
C GLY A 13 23.40 14.06 -37.28
N ILE A 14 22.69 14.75 -38.16
CA ILE A 14 23.17 15.33 -39.43
C ILE A 14 22.41 16.68 -39.65
N PRO A 15 22.85 17.57 -40.55
CA PRO A 15 23.76 18.67 -40.22
C PRO A 15 23.09 20.05 -40.26
N ALA A 16 23.80 21.07 -39.77
CA ALA A 16 23.46 22.47 -40.04
C ALA A 16 23.97 22.93 -41.42
N GLN A 17 23.32 23.93 -42.00
CA GLN A 17 23.85 24.75 -43.10
C GLN A 17 23.71 26.24 -42.73
N ASP A 18 24.73 27.03 -43.04
CA ASP A 18 24.76 28.47 -42.81
C ASP A 18 23.91 29.25 -43.82
N ALA A 19 23.30 30.36 -43.36
CA ALA A 19 23.05 31.52 -44.22
C ALA A 19 22.88 32.82 -43.42
N THR A 20 23.88 33.71 -43.54
CA THR A 20 23.81 35.19 -43.51
C THR A 20 23.11 35.92 -42.34
N ALA A 21 23.84 36.84 -41.73
CA ALA A 21 23.30 37.87 -40.85
C ALA A 21 22.69 39.05 -41.63
N GLN A 22 21.78 39.80 -41.00
CA GLN A 22 21.55 41.20 -41.35
C GLN A 22 21.26 42.03 -40.09
N THR A 23 21.95 43.17 -39.98
CA THR A 23 21.78 44.18 -38.93
C THR A 23 20.67 45.17 -39.31
N ASP A 24 20.01 45.78 -38.32
CA ASP A 24 19.78 47.24 -38.40
C ASP A 24 19.63 47.92 -37.02
N GLN A 25 19.73 49.25 -36.98
CA GLN A 25 19.60 50.08 -35.76
C GLN A 25 18.61 51.25 -35.92
N ALA A 26 17.79 51.48 -34.89
CA ALA A 26 17.29 52.79 -34.43
C ALA A 26 16.76 52.61 -32.98
N GLN A 27 17.04 53.43 -31.95
CA GLN A 27 16.89 54.88 -31.78
C GLN A 27 15.42 55.37 -31.87
N SER A 28 14.87 56.20 -30.96
CA SER A 28 15.29 56.68 -29.61
C SER A 28 14.01 57.15 -28.85
N GLN A 29 13.94 57.66 -27.61
CA GLN A 29 14.85 58.20 -26.56
C GLN A 29 14.11 58.04 -25.19
N GLY A 30 14.51 58.58 -24.02
CA GLY A 30 15.68 59.37 -23.63
C GLY A 30 15.58 59.93 -22.18
N GLN A 31 16.75 60.20 -21.58
CA GLN A 31 17.02 61.03 -20.38
C GLN A 31 16.44 60.59 -19.00
N GLY A 32 17.19 60.66 -17.89
CA GLY A 32 18.62 60.98 -17.77
C GLY A 32 19.16 61.12 -16.33
N ILE A 33 20.42 61.59 -16.25
CA ILE A 33 21.17 62.09 -15.08
C ILE A 33 21.88 61.04 -14.15
N LYS A 34 23.18 61.33 -13.93
CA LYS A 34 24.25 60.75 -13.08
C LYS A 34 25.07 61.95 -12.53
N PRO A 35 26.21 61.84 -11.80
CA PRO A 35 26.97 60.70 -11.23
C PRO A 35 27.06 60.77 -9.67
N GLY A 36 27.68 59.86 -8.91
CA GLY A 36 29.08 59.37 -8.84
C GLY A 36 29.37 59.01 -7.34
N HIS A 37 30.48 58.43 -6.89
CA HIS A 37 31.75 57.98 -7.51
C HIS A 37 32.40 56.86 -6.62
N ASN A 38 33.24 56.00 -7.22
CA ASN A 38 34.47 55.37 -6.68
C ASN A 38 34.43 54.59 -5.32
N SER A 39 34.63 53.26 -5.31
CA SER A 39 35.92 52.52 -5.08
C SER A 39 36.40 52.47 -3.61
N ASN A 40 37.00 51.42 -3.05
CA ASN A 40 37.87 50.39 -3.65
C ASN A 40 37.91 49.08 -2.80
N LEU A 41 38.59 48.03 -3.31
CA LEU A 41 38.97 46.82 -2.53
C LEU A 41 40.22 47.05 -1.67
N ILE A 42 40.42 46.24 -0.62
CA ILE A 42 41.61 45.36 -0.41
C ILE A 42 41.46 44.48 0.85
N ASP A 43 42.12 43.32 0.84
CA ASP A 43 42.19 42.28 1.89
C ASP A 43 43.37 42.53 2.88
N PHE A 44 43.42 41.81 4.00
CA PHE A 44 44.61 41.12 4.58
C PHE A 44 44.49 40.86 6.09
N GLY A 45 44.88 39.64 6.53
CA GLY A 45 45.60 39.46 7.79
C GLY A 45 44.90 38.68 8.92
N LEU A 46 45.65 37.77 9.53
CA LEU A 46 45.26 36.88 10.64
C LEU A 46 46.45 36.83 11.62
N ILE A 47 46.26 36.89 12.96
CA ILE A 47 47.01 36.13 14.01
C ILE A 47 46.80 36.62 15.49
N GLN A 48 46.66 35.61 16.39
CA GLN A 48 46.92 35.53 17.86
C GLN A 48 46.29 36.45 18.95
N GLN A 49 45.71 35.77 19.96
CA GLN A 49 45.96 35.80 21.44
C GLN A 49 46.33 37.15 22.15
N ALA A 50 45.90 37.48 23.38
CA ALA A 50 45.65 36.63 24.56
C ALA A 50 44.85 37.33 25.71
N ASN A 51 44.60 36.58 26.81
CA ASN A 51 44.31 36.99 28.21
C ASN A 51 42.89 37.45 28.62
N GLY A 52 42.47 37.00 29.84
CA GLY A 52 41.25 37.40 30.59
C GLY A 52 41.57 38.44 31.68
N PRO A 53 41.04 38.38 32.95
CA PRO A 53 40.56 37.19 33.69
C PRO A 53 39.31 37.40 34.63
N HIS A 54 39.04 36.42 35.52
CA HIS A 54 38.07 36.39 36.67
C HIS A 54 36.57 36.20 36.34
N SER A 55 35.73 35.49 37.13
CA SER A 55 35.87 34.64 38.34
C SER A 55 34.74 33.58 38.38
N LEU A 56 34.98 32.27 38.64
CA LEU A 56 34.92 31.55 39.95
C LEU A 56 33.57 31.66 40.72
N LEU A 57 32.98 30.63 41.36
CA LEU A 57 33.53 29.35 41.87
C LEU A 57 32.44 28.26 42.11
N ASN A 58 32.71 26.97 41.77
CA ASN A 58 32.33 25.68 42.44
C ASN A 58 30.86 25.33 42.85
N THR A 59 30.44 24.08 43.15
CA THR A 59 31.02 22.70 43.14
C THR A 59 29.86 21.69 42.95
N LEU A 60 30.03 20.47 42.42
CA LEU A 60 30.51 19.26 43.14
C LEU A 60 30.85 18.13 42.14
N SER A 61 31.56 17.09 42.59
CA SER A 61 32.07 16.00 41.75
C SER A 61 31.65 14.61 42.22
N SER A 62 31.55 13.65 41.30
CA SER A 62 31.95 12.27 41.54
C SER A 62 32.24 11.53 40.23
N ARG A 63 33.23 10.62 40.26
CA ARG A 63 33.65 9.74 39.16
C ARG A 63 33.83 8.35 39.76
N VAL A 64 33.22 7.33 39.18
CA VAL A 64 33.35 5.95 39.65
C VAL A 64 34.10 5.12 38.61
N GLN A 65 35.05 4.33 39.09
CA GLN A 65 35.80 3.31 38.35
C GLN A 65 35.57 1.98 39.10
N PRO A 66 35.36 0.85 38.42
CA PRO A 66 34.95 -0.40 39.08
C PRO A 66 36.08 -1.03 39.90
N THR A 67 35.70 -1.80 40.91
CA THR A 67 36.58 -2.58 41.79
C THR A 67 36.46 -4.08 41.51
N ASP A 68 37.59 -4.76 41.36
CA ASP A 68 37.65 -6.23 41.28
C ASP A 68 37.29 -6.91 42.61
N THR A 69 36.84 -8.17 42.54
CA THR A 69 36.92 -9.12 43.66
C THR A 69 37.05 -10.55 43.14
N SER A 70 38.08 -11.27 43.58
CA SER A 70 38.34 -12.69 43.29
C SER A 70 37.47 -13.62 44.16
N ALA A 71 37.31 -14.93 43.92
CA ALA A 71 38.03 -15.86 43.03
C ALA A 71 37.06 -16.92 42.44
N SER A 72 37.45 -17.75 41.46
CA SER A 72 38.05 -19.07 41.77
C SER A 72 38.75 -19.72 40.55
N SER A 73 39.91 -20.34 40.81
CA SER A 73 40.55 -21.44 40.05
C SER A 73 40.52 -21.47 38.51
N ASN A 74 41.66 -21.13 37.90
CA ASN A 74 42.11 -21.77 36.64
C ASN A 74 42.56 -23.22 36.92
N MET A 75 42.17 -24.18 36.09
CA MET A 75 42.98 -25.37 35.72
C MET A 75 42.37 -26.05 34.48
N LEU A 76 43.22 -26.46 33.53
CA LEU A 76 42.91 -27.21 32.28
C LEU A 76 41.97 -26.46 31.29
N GLY A 77 42.29 -26.26 30.02
CA GLY A 77 43.43 -26.73 29.21
C GLY A 77 43.10 -28.00 28.41
N GLY A 78 42.87 -27.84 27.10
CA GLY A 78 42.80 -28.95 26.13
C GLY A 78 41.42 -29.58 25.92
N ASN A 79 40.48 -28.87 25.25
CA ASN A 79 39.26 -29.52 24.72
C ASN A 79 38.61 -28.83 23.48
N GLY A 80 38.95 -27.58 23.16
CA GLY A 80 38.31 -26.83 22.06
C GLY A 80 38.39 -27.53 20.69
N GLU A 81 39.56 -28.04 20.33
CA GLU A 81 39.74 -28.80 19.07
C GLU A 81 38.95 -30.11 19.06
N GLN A 82 38.76 -30.79 20.20
CA GLN A 82 37.95 -32.01 20.25
C GLN A 82 36.46 -31.72 20.00
N VAL A 83 35.96 -30.59 20.51
CA VAL A 83 34.58 -30.13 20.24
C VAL A 83 34.43 -29.77 18.76
N LEU A 84 35.38 -29.02 18.19
CA LEU A 84 35.34 -28.63 16.78
C LEU A 84 35.44 -29.85 15.84
N ASN A 85 36.33 -30.80 16.12
CA ASN A 85 36.48 -32.01 15.34
C ASN A 85 35.25 -32.93 15.44
N LYS A 86 34.59 -33.01 16.60
CA LYS A 86 33.30 -33.71 16.75
C LYS A 86 32.19 -33.05 15.94
N LEU A 87 32.12 -31.72 15.91
CA LEU A 87 31.16 -30.97 15.09
C LEU A 87 31.39 -31.21 13.58
N VAL A 88 32.63 -31.15 13.11
CA VAL A 88 33.00 -31.44 11.71
C VAL A 88 32.69 -32.91 11.35
N ALA A 89 32.90 -33.86 12.26
CA ALA A 89 32.53 -35.26 12.06
C ALA A 89 31.01 -35.45 11.95
N ALA A 90 30.21 -34.79 12.80
CA ALA A 90 28.75 -34.84 12.74
C ALA A 90 28.20 -34.30 11.40
N ILE A 91 28.71 -33.15 10.95
CA ILE A 91 28.34 -32.56 9.64
C ILE A 91 28.69 -33.51 8.49
N ARG A 92 29.87 -34.15 8.53
CA ARG A 92 30.27 -35.16 7.51
C ARG A 92 29.40 -36.43 7.55
N SER A 93 28.88 -36.81 8.72
CA SER A 93 27.95 -37.94 8.84
C SER A 93 26.60 -37.62 8.21
N PHE A 94 26.00 -36.48 8.58
CA PHE A 94 24.71 -36.02 8.05
C PHE A 94 24.74 -35.87 6.51
N LEU A 95 25.82 -35.31 5.95
CA LEU A 95 25.97 -35.19 4.50
C LEU A 95 26.08 -36.56 3.81
N LYS A 96 26.75 -37.55 4.41
CA LYS A 96 26.80 -38.92 3.86
C LYS A 96 25.43 -39.59 3.86
N GLU A 97 24.66 -39.42 4.93
CA GLU A 97 23.32 -39.96 5.09
C GLU A 97 22.36 -39.36 4.05
N LEU A 98 22.40 -38.04 3.87
CA LEU A 98 21.67 -37.32 2.81
C LEU A 98 22.05 -37.81 1.40
N PHE A 99 23.35 -37.99 1.10
CA PHE A 99 23.78 -38.55 -0.19
C PHE A 99 23.47 -40.03 -0.38
N SER A 100 23.25 -40.79 0.70
CA SER A 100 22.75 -42.17 0.64
C SER A 100 21.27 -42.19 0.28
N LEU A 101 20.47 -41.32 0.91
CA LEU A 101 19.04 -41.15 0.61
C LEU A 101 18.82 -40.70 -0.85
N LEU A 102 19.66 -39.82 -1.39
CA LEU A 102 19.60 -39.40 -2.80
C LEU A 102 20.06 -40.49 -3.81
N ARG A 103 20.61 -41.63 -3.37
CA ARG A 103 21.03 -42.74 -4.25
C ARG A 103 20.12 -43.98 -4.17
N GLY A 104 19.31 -44.10 -3.13
CA GLY A 104 18.40 -45.23 -2.93
C GLY A 104 17.10 -45.13 -3.73
N ASN A 105 17.15 -45.05 -5.07
CA ASN A 105 15.95 -45.16 -5.92
C ASN A 105 16.24 -45.49 -7.41
N GLN A 106 17.18 -46.39 -7.70
CA GLN A 106 17.48 -46.89 -9.06
C GLN A 106 17.86 -48.39 -9.07
N GLN A 107 16.86 -49.29 -8.99
CA GLN A 107 16.94 -50.68 -9.45
C GLN A 107 15.54 -51.32 -9.47
N GLN A 108 15.37 -52.36 -10.31
CA GLN A 108 14.10 -53.05 -10.66
C GLN A 108 13.14 -52.17 -11.50
N ASP A 109 12.67 -52.55 -12.69
CA ASP A 109 12.87 -53.79 -13.48
C ASP A 109 13.03 -53.49 -14.99
N ALA A 110 13.65 -54.42 -15.74
CA ALA A 110 13.78 -54.30 -17.19
C ALA A 110 13.97 -55.66 -17.92
N THR A 111 12.97 -56.10 -18.68
CA THR A 111 13.16 -56.96 -19.89
C THR A 111 12.00 -56.78 -20.89
N PRO A 112 12.22 -56.95 -22.23
CA PRO A 112 11.25 -56.62 -23.30
C PRO A 112 10.71 -57.92 -23.99
N PRO A 113 10.23 -57.99 -25.26
CA PRO A 113 9.90 -56.96 -26.27
C PRO A 113 8.55 -57.17 -27.03
N ALA A 114 8.25 -56.29 -28.01
CA ALA A 114 7.41 -56.61 -29.19
C ALA A 114 7.78 -55.71 -30.40
N GLN A 115 7.58 -56.19 -31.64
CA GLN A 115 7.87 -55.46 -32.89
C GLN A 115 6.73 -55.54 -33.91
N THR A 116 6.55 -54.46 -34.68
CA THR A 116 6.02 -54.42 -36.08
C THR A 116 6.54 -53.11 -36.71
N GLN A 117 7.22 -53.04 -37.86
CA GLN A 117 6.81 -53.35 -39.26
C GLN A 117 5.54 -52.59 -39.67
N ARG A 118 5.46 -51.72 -40.69
CA ARG A 118 6.27 -51.33 -41.90
C ARG A 118 5.88 -49.88 -42.31
N GLU A 119 6.44 -49.10 -43.25
CA GLU A 119 7.59 -49.04 -44.19
C GLU A 119 7.75 -47.52 -44.58
N GLN A 120 8.53 -46.97 -45.54
CA GLN A 120 9.40 -47.43 -46.65
C GLN A 120 10.53 -46.36 -46.93
N THR A 121 11.21 -46.41 -48.09
CA THR A 121 12.27 -45.47 -48.56
C THR A 121 12.38 -45.54 -50.11
N PRO A 122 13.23 -44.74 -50.82
CA PRO A 122 14.09 -43.60 -50.45
C PRO A 122 13.69 -42.31 -51.26
N THR A 123 14.47 -41.40 -51.90
CA THR A 123 15.91 -41.20 -52.23
C THR A 123 16.19 -39.76 -52.70
N LEU A 124 17.36 -39.16 -52.36
CA LEU A 124 18.09 -38.04 -53.06
C LEU A 124 17.41 -36.64 -53.16
N ALA A 125 18.12 -35.49 -53.19
CA ALA A 125 19.50 -35.12 -52.80
C ALA A 125 19.74 -33.58 -52.83
N GLN A 126 20.95 -33.18 -52.41
CA GLN A 126 21.69 -31.92 -52.69
C GLN A 126 21.64 -30.74 -51.68
N SER A 127 22.84 -30.21 -51.43
CA SER A 127 23.19 -28.92 -50.82
C SER A 127 24.54 -28.49 -51.43
N PRO A 128 24.89 -27.18 -51.45
CA PRO A 128 25.43 -26.46 -50.29
C PRO A 128 24.61 -25.14 -50.05
N SER A 129 25.07 -23.98 -49.52
CA SER A 129 26.40 -23.46 -49.20
C SER A 129 26.42 -22.33 -48.14
N SER A 130 27.64 -21.89 -47.83
CA SER A 130 28.07 -20.61 -47.23
C SER A 130 27.37 -19.36 -47.81
N SER A 131 27.29 -18.18 -47.16
CA SER A 131 27.85 -17.64 -45.89
C SER A 131 27.31 -16.20 -45.63
N SER A 132 27.39 -15.55 -44.45
CA SER A 132 27.54 -15.95 -43.03
C SER A 132 27.55 -14.69 -42.12
N SER A 133 27.14 -14.82 -40.84
CA SER A 133 27.42 -13.90 -39.71
C SER A 133 26.75 -12.50 -39.68
N PRO A 134 26.60 -11.85 -38.49
CA PRO A 134 26.42 -12.39 -37.13
C PRO A 134 25.13 -11.86 -36.45
N SER A 135 24.79 -12.38 -35.27
CA SER A 135 23.58 -12.03 -34.51
C SER A 135 23.79 -10.92 -33.46
N THR A 136 22.77 -10.09 -33.26
CA THR A 136 22.62 -9.19 -32.11
C THR A 136 21.47 -9.66 -31.21
N PRO A 137 21.63 -9.71 -29.87
CA PRO A 137 20.57 -10.13 -28.96
C PRO A 137 19.57 -8.99 -28.74
N GLN A 138 18.31 -9.21 -29.15
CA GLN A 138 17.21 -8.29 -28.89
C GLN A 138 16.84 -8.33 -27.39
N GLY A 139 16.63 -7.17 -26.78
CA GLY A 139 16.40 -7.05 -25.34
C GLY A 139 15.09 -7.71 -24.89
N ASN A 140 15.11 -8.39 -23.74
CA ASN A 140 13.91 -8.94 -23.11
C ASN A 140 12.93 -7.81 -22.76
N ALA A 141 11.75 -7.82 -23.37
CA ALA A 141 10.60 -7.07 -22.87
C ALA A 141 10.15 -7.65 -21.51
N GLU A 142 9.67 -6.80 -20.61
CA GLU A 142 9.04 -7.25 -19.36
C GLU A 142 7.77 -8.04 -19.70
N LYS A 143 7.57 -9.20 -19.05
CA LYS A 143 6.35 -9.99 -19.25
C LYS A 143 5.16 -9.30 -18.58
N THR A 144 4.21 -8.82 -19.38
CA THR A 144 2.91 -8.35 -18.91
C THR A 144 2.23 -9.41 -18.03
N PHE A 145 1.92 -9.07 -16.78
CA PHE A 145 1.15 -9.95 -15.91
C PHE A 145 -0.33 -9.91 -16.31
N VAL A 146 -0.77 -10.93 -17.03
CA VAL A 146 -2.17 -11.16 -17.38
C VAL A 146 -2.72 -12.26 -16.48
N VAL A 147 -3.75 -11.95 -15.69
CA VAL A 147 -4.54 -12.99 -15.01
C VAL A 147 -5.39 -13.68 -16.07
N GLN A 148 -4.90 -14.83 -16.54
CA GLN A 148 -5.55 -15.62 -17.56
C GLN A 148 -6.85 -16.22 -17.01
N ASN A 149 -7.97 -15.72 -17.52
CA ASN A 149 -9.30 -16.20 -17.16
C ASN A 149 -9.78 -17.14 -18.27
N ASP A 150 -10.05 -18.40 -17.92
CA ASP A 150 -10.55 -19.38 -18.89
C ASP A 150 -11.93 -19.00 -19.41
N HIS A 151 -12.06 -18.96 -20.73
CA HIS A 151 -13.32 -18.69 -21.44
C HIS A 151 -13.36 -19.49 -22.76
N PRO A 152 -14.43 -20.28 -22.98
CA PRO A 152 -14.93 -20.54 -24.33
C PRO A 152 -15.61 -19.27 -24.86
N SER A 153 -15.44 -18.98 -26.15
CA SER A 153 -15.89 -17.71 -26.75
C SER A 153 -17.27 -17.79 -27.40
N GLU A 154 -18.15 -16.83 -27.08
CA GLU A 154 -19.29 -16.47 -27.94
C GLU A 154 -19.17 -15.00 -28.39
N LYS A 155 -19.76 -14.67 -29.55
CA LYS A 155 -19.55 -13.38 -30.24
C LYS A 155 -20.64 -12.36 -29.87
N PRO A 156 -20.30 -11.08 -29.67
CA PRO A 156 -21.30 -10.02 -29.51
C PRO A 156 -21.97 -9.65 -30.85
N VAL A 157 -23.25 -9.27 -30.78
CA VAL A 157 -24.03 -8.75 -31.91
C VAL A 157 -24.04 -7.21 -31.89
N SER A 158 -23.99 -6.58 -33.06
CA SER A 158 -23.97 -5.13 -33.25
C SER A 158 -25.33 -4.45 -33.05
N LEU A 159 -25.34 -3.25 -32.47
CA LEU A 159 -26.48 -2.32 -32.50
C LEU A 159 -26.07 -0.97 -33.10
N GLN A 160 -26.97 -0.36 -33.87
CA GLN A 160 -26.70 0.86 -34.66
C GLN A 160 -27.12 2.15 -33.96
N LYS A 161 -26.55 3.26 -34.44
CA LYS A 161 -26.80 4.66 -34.02
C LYS A 161 -27.88 5.32 -34.90
N ASN A 162 -28.70 6.19 -34.32
CA ASN A 162 -29.52 7.20 -35.01
C ASN A 162 -29.66 8.46 -34.12
N THR A 163 -30.14 9.59 -34.67
CA THR A 163 -29.80 10.94 -34.16
C THR A 163 -30.95 11.96 -34.24
N GLU A 164 -31.23 12.67 -33.12
CA GLU A 164 -31.87 14.01 -33.00
C GLU A 164 -33.32 14.24 -33.53
N PRO A 165 -33.98 15.42 -33.31
CA PRO A 165 -33.56 16.67 -32.62
C PRO A 165 -34.49 17.21 -31.47
N THR A 166 -34.05 18.33 -30.89
CA THR A 166 -34.65 19.19 -29.81
C THR A 166 -35.95 19.93 -30.21
N PRO A 167 -36.66 20.59 -29.25
CA PRO A 167 -36.57 22.07 -29.23
C PRO A 167 -36.70 22.79 -27.85
N ALA A 168 -35.95 23.91 -27.74
CA ALA A 168 -36.26 25.21 -27.09
C ALA A 168 -36.68 25.36 -25.60
N ALA A 169 -36.29 26.52 -25.03
CA ALA A 169 -36.73 27.09 -23.75
C ALA A 169 -37.07 28.59 -23.94
N PRO A 170 -37.63 29.27 -22.91
CA PRO A 170 -37.12 30.62 -22.60
C PRO A 170 -37.00 30.95 -21.09
N SER A 171 -36.29 32.04 -20.81
CA SER A 171 -35.96 32.65 -19.50
C SER A 171 -37.15 33.44 -18.87
N GLN A 172 -37.13 34.10 -17.69
CA GLN A 172 -36.11 34.97 -17.05
C GLN A 172 -36.29 35.20 -15.51
N ILE A 173 -35.17 35.38 -14.80
CA ILE A 173 -34.78 36.46 -13.83
C ILE A 173 -35.63 36.73 -12.55
N ALA A 174 -34.95 37.17 -11.48
CA ALA A 174 -35.44 37.47 -10.11
C ALA A 174 -35.56 39.03 -9.86
N PRO A 175 -35.48 39.69 -8.65
CA PRO A 175 -35.07 39.22 -7.30
C PRO A 175 -35.78 39.80 -6.03
N SER A 176 -35.34 39.30 -4.86
CA SER A 176 -35.05 40.04 -3.60
C SER A 176 -36.10 40.30 -2.48
N GLN A 177 -35.53 40.45 -1.26
CA GLN A 177 -36.03 41.03 0.01
C GLN A 177 -36.70 40.12 1.06
N THR A 178 -36.65 40.59 2.33
CA THR A 178 -36.70 39.83 3.60
C THR A 178 -37.24 40.74 4.74
N PRO A 179 -37.23 40.32 6.03
CA PRO A 179 -38.26 39.68 6.88
C PRO A 179 -39.24 40.75 7.50
N PRO A 180 -39.88 40.67 8.71
CA PRO A 180 -39.97 39.61 9.76
C PRO A 180 -41.33 39.39 10.50
N SER A 181 -41.36 38.31 11.31
CA SER A 181 -41.98 38.11 12.66
C SER A 181 -43.38 38.65 13.06
N HIS A 182 -44.21 37.76 13.64
CA HIS A 182 -45.08 37.97 14.84
C HIS A 182 -45.39 36.59 15.51
N THR A 183 -45.19 36.35 16.82
CA THR A 183 -46.03 36.68 18.01
C THR A 183 -47.32 35.81 18.07
N ALA A 184 -47.40 34.70 18.82
CA ALA A 184 -47.76 34.52 20.26
C ALA A 184 -49.25 34.82 20.60
N ALA A 185 -50.00 34.19 21.55
CA ALA A 185 -49.72 33.20 22.61
C ALA A 185 -50.99 32.38 23.05
N ARG A 186 -51.01 31.87 24.30
CA ARG A 186 -52.06 31.11 25.07
C ARG A 186 -53.51 31.69 24.99
N THR A 187 -54.60 31.04 25.43
CA THR A 187 -54.89 30.16 26.62
C THR A 187 -56.17 29.27 26.34
N ALA A 188 -56.86 28.48 27.20
CA ALA A 188 -56.95 28.30 28.67
C ALA A 188 -57.47 26.90 29.16
N GLU A 189 -57.45 26.76 30.50
CA GLU A 189 -58.19 25.98 31.54
C GLU A 189 -59.16 24.80 31.22
N ARG A 190 -59.33 23.69 31.99
CA ARG A 190 -59.34 23.31 33.45
C ARG A 190 -60.71 23.44 34.18
N SER A 191 -61.18 22.57 35.11
CA SER A 191 -60.67 21.29 35.71
C SER A 191 -61.78 20.16 35.68
N ASN A 192 -62.24 19.37 36.67
CA ASN A 192 -61.96 19.17 38.11
C ASN A 192 -62.50 17.82 38.74
N VAL A 193 -61.64 17.03 39.40
CA VAL A 193 -61.79 16.25 40.69
C VAL A 193 -62.82 15.07 40.88
N PRO A 194 -62.53 14.01 41.71
CA PRO A 194 -63.27 12.73 41.85
C PRO A 194 -63.87 12.46 43.27
N PRO A 195 -64.18 11.20 43.73
CA PRO A 195 -63.17 10.39 44.47
C PRO A 195 -63.26 8.83 44.53
N ASP A 196 -62.08 8.21 44.78
CA ASP A 196 -61.73 7.05 45.66
C ASP A 196 -62.21 5.56 45.48
N LYS A 197 -61.24 4.63 45.30
CA LYS A 197 -60.90 3.48 46.23
C LYS A 197 -59.77 2.55 45.73
N THR A 198 -59.02 1.92 46.66
CA THR A 198 -57.91 0.92 46.51
C THR A 198 -57.94 -0.07 47.71
N PRO A 199 -56.99 -1.04 47.96
CA PRO A 199 -55.76 -1.55 47.27
C PRO A 199 -55.87 -3.09 46.95
N THR A 200 -54.88 -3.96 46.60
CA THR A 200 -53.52 -4.28 47.17
C THR A 200 -52.59 -5.11 46.25
N ARG A 201 -51.30 -5.26 46.64
CA ARG A 201 -50.19 -6.11 46.11
C ARG A 201 -49.36 -6.62 47.33
N PRO A 202 -48.65 -7.78 47.35
CA PRO A 202 -47.23 -7.86 46.97
C PRO A 202 -46.78 -9.24 46.39
N ASP A 203 -45.46 -9.49 46.32
CA ASP A 203 -44.78 -10.65 45.66
C ASP A 203 -44.18 -11.67 46.67
N ALA A 204 -43.65 -12.84 46.20
CA ALA A 204 -42.31 -13.44 46.54
C ALA A 204 -42.17 -15.00 46.66
N VAL A 205 -41.11 -15.54 46.00
CA VAL A 205 -40.12 -16.57 46.48
C VAL A 205 -40.49 -18.07 46.67
N LYS A 206 -39.45 -18.96 46.70
CA LYS A 206 -39.43 -20.44 46.66
C LYS A 206 -38.37 -21.06 47.62
N PRO A 207 -38.67 -22.17 48.35
CA PRO A 207 -37.72 -23.30 48.57
C PRO A 207 -38.39 -24.70 48.38
N ALA A 208 -37.76 -25.75 47.80
CA ALA A 208 -36.75 -26.73 48.29
C ALA A 208 -37.32 -27.88 49.19
N VAL A 209 -37.45 -29.14 48.71
CA VAL A 209 -36.50 -30.31 48.73
C VAL A 209 -36.70 -31.31 49.90
N VAL A 210 -36.90 -32.62 49.58
CA VAL A 210 -36.71 -33.83 50.46
C VAL A 210 -36.26 -35.03 49.57
N HIS A 211 -35.75 -36.12 50.16
CA HIS A 211 -34.78 -37.10 49.60
C HIS A 211 -35.26 -38.58 49.40
N ASP A 212 -34.66 -39.24 48.38
CA ASP A 212 -34.11 -40.64 48.32
C ASP A 212 -34.98 -41.91 48.60
N PRO A 213 -34.54 -43.17 48.29
CA PRO A 213 -33.19 -43.67 47.94
C PRO A 213 -33.05 -44.58 46.68
N ALA A 214 -31.87 -45.24 46.51
CA ALA A 214 -31.41 -45.90 45.27
C ALA A 214 -30.77 -47.31 45.47
N LEU A 215 -30.13 -47.86 44.40
CA LEU A 215 -29.28 -49.09 44.26
C LEU A 215 -29.97 -50.37 43.68
N PRO A 216 -29.25 -51.34 43.06
CA PRO A 216 -27.91 -51.31 42.41
C PRO A 216 -27.73 -52.06 41.05
N LYS A 217 -26.74 -51.60 40.26
CA LYS A 217 -25.76 -52.34 39.40
C LYS A 217 -26.11 -53.65 38.64
N THR A 218 -25.79 -53.63 37.33
CA THR A 218 -25.16 -54.75 36.58
C THR A 218 -24.11 -54.20 35.60
N SER A 219 -23.20 -55.04 35.07
CA SER A 219 -22.00 -54.60 34.33
C SER A 219 -21.45 -55.65 33.34
N THR A 220 -20.49 -55.25 32.48
CA THR A 220 -19.96 -55.95 31.28
C THR A 220 -20.87 -55.81 30.04
N THR A 221 -20.38 -55.72 28.80
CA THR A 221 -19.05 -56.11 28.25
C THR A 221 -18.43 -55.01 27.38
N THR A 222 -17.09 -55.00 27.29
CA THR A 222 -16.30 -54.01 26.55
C THR A 222 -16.03 -54.43 25.10
N THR A 223 -16.30 -53.53 24.14
CA THR A 223 -15.72 -53.56 22.78
C THR A 223 -15.15 -52.18 22.48
N ALA A 224 -13.90 -52.09 22.02
CA ALA A 224 -13.26 -50.82 21.72
C ALA A 224 -13.61 -50.34 20.29
N THR A 225 -14.08 -49.09 20.20
CA THR A 225 -14.36 -48.36 18.95
C THR A 225 -13.47 -47.11 18.95
N PRO A 226 -12.82 -46.74 17.83
CA PRO A 226 -11.82 -45.66 17.82
C PRO A 226 -12.43 -44.30 18.19
N ASP A 227 -11.70 -43.55 19.03
CA ASP A 227 -12.13 -42.26 19.56
C ASP A 227 -11.96 -41.13 18.54
N ASN A 228 -13.00 -40.93 17.73
CA ASN A 228 -13.15 -39.76 16.85
C ASN A 228 -14.10 -38.74 17.48
N THR A 229 -13.75 -38.15 18.63
CA THR A 229 -14.42 -36.93 19.12
C THR A 229 -14.17 -35.76 18.16
N VAL A 230 -14.99 -35.67 17.11
CA VAL A 230 -15.17 -34.42 16.36
C VAL A 230 -15.81 -33.41 17.30
N LYS A 231 -14.97 -32.53 17.87
CA LYS A 231 -15.41 -31.44 18.73
C LYS A 231 -16.28 -30.50 17.90
N ALA A 232 -17.60 -30.66 18.01
CA ALA A 232 -18.58 -29.90 17.25
C ALA A 232 -18.28 -28.40 17.35
N ALA A 233 -18.14 -27.74 16.20
CA ALA A 233 -17.91 -26.30 16.14
C ALA A 233 -19.10 -25.59 16.79
N LYS A 234 -18.80 -24.68 17.73
CA LYS A 234 -19.84 -23.84 18.35
C LYS A 234 -20.52 -23.02 17.24
N PRO A 235 -21.85 -23.02 17.11
CA PRO A 235 -22.54 -22.23 16.10
C PRO A 235 -22.11 -20.76 16.15
N ALA A 236 -21.90 -20.16 14.98
CA ALA A 236 -21.58 -18.75 14.87
C ALA A 236 -22.66 -17.90 15.56
N THR A 237 -22.25 -16.93 16.36
CA THR A 237 -23.16 -16.00 17.01
C THR A 237 -23.99 -15.27 15.95
N PRO A 238 -25.32 -15.13 16.10
CA PRO A 238 -26.15 -14.40 15.15
C PRO A 238 -25.58 -13.01 14.85
N ALA A 239 -25.44 -12.70 13.56
CA ALA A 239 -24.85 -11.44 13.11
C ALA A 239 -25.68 -10.24 13.57
N ALA A 240 -25.02 -9.26 14.18
CA ALA A 240 -25.66 -8.04 14.65
C ALA A 240 -25.69 -6.97 13.55
N HIS A 241 -26.61 -6.02 13.67
CA HIS A 241 -26.52 -4.73 12.97
C HIS A 241 -25.76 -3.76 13.88
N GLY A 242 -24.44 -3.98 13.99
CA GLY A 242 -23.54 -3.08 14.72
C GLY A 242 -23.14 -1.84 13.90
N PRO A 243 -22.42 -0.88 14.50
CA PRO A 243 -21.76 0.17 13.72
C PRO A 243 -20.75 -0.46 12.75
N GLY A 244 -20.72 0.07 11.52
CA GLY A 244 -19.74 -0.28 10.48
C GLY A 244 -18.43 0.49 10.64
N ALA A 245 -17.80 0.83 9.51
CA ALA A 245 -16.75 1.86 9.47
C ALA A 245 -17.31 3.21 9.97
N ASP A 246 -16.51 3.97 10.71
CA ASP A 246 -16.80 5.38 10.89
C ASP A 246 -16.54 6.12 9.57
N MET A 247 -17.57 6.82 9.09
CA MET A 247 -17.54 7.59 7.84
C MET A 247 -17.19 9.06 8.07
N SER A 248 -17.03 9.52 9.32
CA SER A 248 -16.78 10.94 9.64
C SER A 248 -15.52 11.48 8.94
N GLY A 249 -14.46 10.67 8.88
CA GLY A 249 -13.17 11.00 8.28
C GLY A 249 -13.08 10.86 6.76
N ILE A 250 -14.11 10.40 6.05
CA ILE A 250 -14.00 10.16 4.60
C ILE A 250 -13.83 11.49 3.85
N VAL A 251 -12.84 11.53 2.96
CA VAL A 251 -12.52 12.67 2.08
C VAL A 251 -12.17 12.14 0.69
N GLY A 252 -12.01 13.05 -0.29
CA GLY A 252 -11.49 12.68 -1.59
C GLY A 252 -12.48 12.02 -2.53
N PHE A 253 -11.98 11.37 -3.58
CA PHE A 253 -12.83 10.75 -4.60
C PHE A 253 -13.72 9.62 -4.05
N ALA A 254 -13.30 8.92 -2.99
CA ALA A 254 -14.16 7.94 -2.32
C ALA A 254 -15.40 8.61 -1.68
N LYS A 255 -15.27 9.84 -1.18
CA LYS A 255 -16.41 10.64 -0.67
C LYS A 255 -17.31 11.09 -1.82
N ASP A 256 -16.74 11.71 -2.85
CA ASP A 256 -17.50 12.23 -4.01
C ASP A 256 -18.26 11.13 -4.76
N ALA A 257 -17.72 9.91 -4.79
CA ALA A 257 -18.41 8.75 -5.37
C ALA A 257 -19.41 8.07 -4.43
N GLY A 258 -19.54 8.51 -3.17
CA GLY A 258 -20.42 7.92 -2.17
C GLY A 258 -20.03 6.48 -1.84
N THR A 259 -18.80 6.26 -1.35
CA THR A 259 -18.34 4.96 -0.83
C THR A 259 -18.98 4.69 0.53
N THR A 260 -19.55 3.50 0.72
CA THR A 260 -20.17 3.06 1.98
C THR A 260 -19.56 1.80 2.57
N GLY A 261 -18.77 1.04 1.80
CA GLY A 261 -18.36 -0.29 2.22
C GLY A 261 -19.57 -1.20 2.41
N GLY A 262 -19.45 -2.13 3.35
CA GLY A 262 -20.54 -2.96 3.86
C GLY A 262 -21.29 -2.34 5.04
N ASN A 263 -21.26 -1.02 5.21
CA ASN A 263 -22.03 -0.34 6.25
C ASN A 263 -23.54 -0.46 5.96
N GLY A 264 -24.33 -0.74 7.00
CA GLY A 264 -25.76 -1.07 6.88
C GLY A 264 -26.02 -2.52 6.45
N GLY A 265 -24.99 -3.28 6.06
CA GLY A 265 -25.03 -4.71 5.84
C GLY A 265 -24.82 -5.53 7.12
N GLN A 266 -24.55 -6.82 6.94
CA GLN A 266 -24.34 -7.78 8.03
C GLN A 266 -23.02 -7.50 8.77
N VAL A 267 -23.01 -7.36 10.10
CA VAL A 267 -21.76 -7.28 10.88
C VAL A 267 -21.36 -8.66 11.38
N VAL A 268 -20.16 -9.10 10.99
CA VAL A 268 -19.55 -10.37 11.39
C VAL A 268 -18.22 -10.11 12.11
N THR A 269 -17.77 -11.07 12.91
CA THR A 269 -16.46 -11.00 13.59
C THR A 269 -15.70 -12.30 13.32
N VAL A 270 -14.52 -12.17 12.70
CA VAL A 270 -13.71 -13.29 12.20
C VAL A 270 -12.44 -13.45 13.03
N ASN A 271 -12.09 -14.69 13.38
CA ASN A 271 -10.99 -15.03 14.29
C ASN A 271 -9.94 -15.94 13.62
N THR A 272 -10.20 -16.34 12.38
CA THR A 272 -9.36 -17.21 11.56
C THR A 272 -9.28 -16.69 10.11
N VAL A 273 -8.25 -17.11 9.39
CA VAL A 273 -8.07 -16.78 7.96
C VAL A 273 -9.19 -17.38 7.10
N ALA A 274 -9.74 -18.52 7.49
CA ALA A 274 -10.85 -19.18 6.79
C ALA A 274 -12.15 -18.36 6.89
N GLU A 275 -12.55 -17.95 8.10
CA GLU A 275 -13.73 -17.07 8.30
C GLU A 275 -13.56 -15.72 7.59
N LEU A 276 -12.35 -15.14 7.59
CA LEU A 276 -12.05 -13.90 6.84
C LEU A 276 -12.28 -14.10 5.34
N LYS A 277 -11.75 -15.20 4.77
CA LYS A 277 -11.91 -15.52 3.34
C LYS A 277 -13.39 -15.72 2.98
N GLU A 278 -14.10 -16.56 3.72
CA GLU A 278 -15.53 -16.84 3.53
C GLU A 278 -16.39 -15.58 3.48
N ASN A 279 -16.15 -14.62 4.39
CA ASN A 279 -16.98 -13.42 4.49
C ASN A 279 -16.63 -12.31 3.49
N MET A 280 -15.45 -12.39 2.86
CA MET A 280 -14.92 -11.37 1.94
C MET A 280 -15.06 -11.71 0.46
N GLU A 281 -15.13 -12.99 0.04
CA GLU A 281 -15.06 -13.37 -1.39
C GLU A 281 -16.43 -13.43 -2.13
N ASP A 282 -17.54 -13.07 -1.49
CA ASP A 282 -18.85 -12.83 -2.15
C ASP A 282 -19.16 -11.32 -2.27
N ASP A 283 -20.27 -10.94 -2.91
CA ASP A 283 -20.70 -9.53 -3.04
C ASP A 283 -21.69 -9.07 -1.94
N THR A 284 -21.94 -9.91 -0.94
CA THR A 284 -22.88 -9.61 0.15
C THR A 284 -22.34 -8.45 0.98
N ALA A 285 -23.16 -7.42 1.21
CA ALA A 285 -22.78 -6.27 2.03
C ALA A 285 -22.46 -6.70 3.47
N ARG A 286 -21.17 -6.63 3.86
CA ARG A 286 -20.71 -7.02 5.20
C ARG A 286 -19.70 -6.06 5.80
N THR A 287 -19.86 -5.76 7.08
CA THR A 287 -18.77 -5.28 7.93
C THR A 287 -18.09 -6.49 8.57
N VAL A 288 -16.89 -6.80 8.11
CA VAL A 288 -16.04 -7.89 8.60
C VAL A 288 -15.07 -7.32 9.62
N ARG A 289 -15.30 -7.61 10.91
CA ARG A 289 -14.45 -7.16 12.02
C ARG A 289 -13.42 -8.23 12.36
N LEU A 290 -12.15 -7.85 12.47
CA LEU A 290 -11.11 -8.75 12.99
C LEU A 290 -11.30 -8.93 14.51
N GLY A 291 -11.63 -10.15 14.95
CA GLY A 291 -11.78 -10.55 16.35
C GLY A 291 -10.51 -11.09 17.00
N ALA A 292 -9.47 -11.31 16.20
CA ALA A 292 -8.11 -11.68 16.60
C ALA A 292 -7.11 -11.14 15.57
N ASN A 293 -5.84 -11.03 15.94
CA ASN A 293 -4.76 -10.89 14.96
C ASN A 293 -4.64 -12.19 14.15
N LEU A 294 -4.64 -12.11 12.82
CA LEU A 294 -4.63 -13.28 11.94
C LEU A 294 -3.23 -13.47 11.33
N SER A 295 -2.82 -14.73 11.22
CA SER A 295 -1.57 -15.14 10.58
C SER A 295 -1.78 -16.40 9.76
N ALA A 296 -0.98 -16.56 8.70
CA ALA A 296 -0.83 -17.81 7.98
C ALA A 296 0.66 -18.20 7.87
N ASP A 297 0.97 -19.48 8.00
CA ASP A 297 2.34 -20.01 7.84
C ASP A 297 2.88 -19.87 6.40
N SER A 298 2.02 -19.55 5.45
CA SER A 298 2.37 -19.27 4.05
C SER A 298 1.37 -18.28 3.47
N LYS A 299 1.77 -17.57 2.41
CA LYS A 299 0.95 -16.57 1.72
C LYS A 299 -0.46 -17.08 1.41
N VAL A 300 -1.48 -16.38 1.92
CA VAL A 300 -2.89 -16.56 1.56
C VAL A 300 -3.37 -15.29 0.86
N THR A 301 -3.88 -15.42 -0.37
CA THR A 301 -4.60 -14.35 -1.06
C THR A 301 -6.11 -14.53 -0.90
N ILE A 302 -6.81 -13.45 -0.57
CA ILE A 302 -8.26 -13.35 -0.48
C ILE A 302 -8.73 -12.39 -1.58
N ASN A 303 -9.56 -12.89 -2.49
CA ASN A 303 -10.06 -12.19 -3.66
C ASN A 303 -11.41 -11.54 -3.35
N PHE A 304 -11.42 -10.38 -2.73
CA PHE A 304 -12.64 -9.80 -2.17
C PHE A 304 -13.66 -9.41 -3.25
N GLY A 305 -14.94 -9.69 -2.98
CA GLY A 305 -16.07 -9.17 -3.75
C GLY A 305 -16.47 -7.77 -3.32
N ALA A 306 -17.65 -7.31 -3.74
CA ALA A 306 -18.16 -5.97 -3.50
C ALA A 306 -18.76 -5.75 -2.09
N ASN A 307 -18.94 -4.48 -1.73
CA ASN A 307 -19.65 -4.00 -0.55
C ASN A 307 -19.05 -4.50 0.78
N LYS A 308 -17.73 -4.46 0.91
CA LYS A 308 -17.00 -4.87 2.12
C LYS A 308 -16.58 -3.69 2.96
N THR A 309 -16.67 -3.87 4.29
CA THR A 309 -15.91 -3.06 5.25
C THR A 309 -15.05 -4.02 6.06
N LEU A 310 -13.75 -4.09 5.79
CA LEU A 310 -12.81 -4.87 6.61
C LEU A 310 -12.18 -3.95 7.65
N LEU A 311 -12.42 -4.24 8.93
CA LEU A 311 -12.14 -3.34 10.05
C LEU A 311 -11.30 -4.03 11.16
N GLY A 312 -10.13 -3.48 11.45
CA GLY A 312 -9.32 -3.83 12.62
C GLY A 312 -9.88 -3.25 13.92
N THR A 313 -9.88 -4.04 14.99
CA THR A 313 -10.52 -3.74 16.29
C THR A 313 -9.54 -3.76 17.46
N ASP A 314 -10.08 -3.56 18.67
CA ASP A 314 -9.45 -3.77 19.98
C ASP A 314 -8.85 -5.18 20.14
N LYS A 315 -9.46 -6.19 19.52
CA LYS A 315 -9.09 -7.60 19.68
C LYS A 315 -8.09 -8.09 18.63
N GLY A 316 -7.97 -7.35 17.53
CA GLY A 316 -7.15 -7.74 16.40
C GLY A 316 -7.18 -6.73 15.27
N ASN A 317 -6.00 -6.38 14.77
CA ASN A 317 -5.83 -5.50 13.63
C ASN A 317 -4.80 -6.02 12.61
N THR A 318 -4.02 -7.06 12.96
CA THR A 318 -2.87 -7.52 12.18
C THR A 318 -3.25 -8.66 11.23
N LEU A 319 -2.67 -8.61 10.02
CA LEU A 319 -2.82 -9.56 8.93
C LEU A 319 -1.41 -10.00 8.46
N HIS A 320 -0.90 -11.11 9.01
CA HIS A 320 0.43 -11.64 8.70
C HIS A 320 0.37 -12.70 7.60
N ASN A 321 1.16 -12.53 6.53
CA ASN A 321 1.13 -13.35 5.31
C ASN A 321 -0.26 -13.44 4.63
N ILE A 322 -1.16 -12.49 4.92
CA ILE A 322 -2.52 -12.44 4.36
C ILE A 322 -2.61 -11.23 3.43
N TYR A 323 -3.01 -11.49 2.19
CA TYR A 323 -2.95 -10.56 1.06
C TYR A 323 -4.37 -10.35 0.51
N LEU A 324 -4.72 -9.11 0.20
CA LEU A 324 -6.04 -8.74 -0.31
C LEU A 324 -5.94 -8.34 -1.79
N ALA A 325 -6.70 -9.02 -2.65
CA ALA A 325 -6.79 -8.73 -4.07
C ALA A 325 -8.25 -8.45 -4.46
N SER A 326 -8.50 -7.49 -5.35
CA SER A 326 -9.84 -7.23 -5.86
C SER A 326 -10.32 -8.39 -6.74
N GLY A 327 -11.37 -9.10 -6.33
CA GLY A 327 -12.11 -10.02 -7.18
C GLY A 327 -12.82 -9.27 -8.32
N LYS A 328 -13.31 -9.99 -9.34
CA LYS A 328 -13.88 -9.40 -10.58
C LYS A 328 -15.02 -8.40 -10.32
N THR A 329 -15.77 -8.61 -9.25
CA THR A 329 -16.96 -7.83 -8.86
C THR A 329 -16.67 -6.70 -7.88
N ALA A 330 -15.48 -6.70 -7.25
CA ALA A 330 -15.08 -5.73 -6.23
C ALA A 330 -15.42 -4.29 -6.61
N SER A 331 -16.05 -3.58 -5.68
CA SER A 331 -16.47 -2.18 -5.76
C SER A 331 -17.17 -1.81 -4.45
N ASN A 332 -17.08 -0.54 -4.05
CA ASN A 332 -17.72 -0.02 -2.84
C ASN A 332 -17.16 -0.65 -1.56
N ASP A 333 -15.83 -0.62 -1.41
CA ASP A 333 -15.11 -1.34 -0.37
C ASP A 333 -14.28 -0.40 0.53
N ILE A 334 -14.25 -0.70 1.82
CA ILE A 334 -13.53 0.03 2.87
C ILE A 334 -12.56 -0.92 3.58
N PHE A 335 -11.32 -0.47 3.74
CA PHE A 335 -10.27 -1.15 4.49
C PHE A 335 -9.76 -0.20 5.56
N GLN A 336 -10.02 -0.51 6.84
CA GLN A 336 -9.76 0.40 7.96
C GLN A 336 -9.01 -0.25 9.11
N ASN A 337 -8.01 0.47 9.63
CA ASN A 337 -7.27 0.12 10.84
C ASN A 337 -6.55 -1.25 10.76
N LEU A 338 -6.02 -1.61 9.59
CA LEU A 338 -5.37 -2.92 9.33
C LEU A 338 -3.84 -2.80 9.31
N ASN A 339 -3.14 -3.73 9.96
CA ASN A 339 -1.69 -3.82 10.01
C ASN A 339 -1.19 -5.03 9.21
N PHE A 340 -0.75 -4.81 7.98
CA PHE A 340 -0.22 -5.84 7.08
C PHE A 340 1.28 -6.04 7.28
N ASN A 341 1.71 -7.29 7.42
CA ASN A 341 3.11 -7.71 7.45
C ASN A 341 3.29 -9.10 6.80
N HIS A 342 4.52 -9.48 6.47
CA HIS A 342 4.83 -10.70 5.72
C HIS A 342 6.24 -11.24 6.01
N ASP A 343 6.49 -12.51 5.69
CA ASP A 343 7.83 -13.12 5.71
C ASP A 343 8.73 -12.59 4.57
N SER A 344 10.03 -12.40 4.82
CA SER A 344 11.02 -11.93 3.82
C SER A 344 11.28 -12.86 2.61
N ARG A 345 10.53 -13.95 2.48
CA ARG A 345 10.46 -14.82 1.29
C ARG A 345 9.36 -14.40 0.30
N TYR A 346 8.44 -13.53 0.70
CA TYR A 346 7.35 -13.01 -0.14
C TYR A 346 7.68 -11.59 -0.61
N ARG A 347 8.64 -11.50 -1.53
CA ARG A 347 9.19 -10.27 -2.11
C ARG A 347 9.15 -10.24 -3.64
N GLU A 348 8.42 -11.17 -4.25
CA GLU A 348 8.34 -11.29 -5.70
C GLU A 348 7.23 -10.38 -6.26
N ASN A 349 7.20 -10.17 -7.58
CA ASN A 349 6.36 -9.15 -8.23
C ASN A 349 4.83 -9.26 -7.95
N GLY A 350 4.35 -10.39 -7.44
CA GLY A 350 2.95 -10.64 -7.08
C GLY A 350 2.66 -10.59 -5.57
N ASP A 351 3.63 -10.22 -4.72
CA ASP A 351 3.51 -10.21 -3.25
C ASP A 351 3.05 -8.85 -2.70
N MET A 352 2.06 -8.24 -3.36
CA MET A 352 1.46 -6.97 -2.93
C MET A 352 0.37 -7.19 -1.89
N GLN A 353 0.57 -6.68 -0.66
CA GLN A 353 -0.34 -6.84 0.48
C GLN A 353 -1.77 -6.34 0.17
N MET A 354 -1.88 -5.31 -0.67
CA MET A 354 -3.14 -4.86 -1.27
C MET A 354 -2.99 -4.71 -2.80
N PHE A 355 -3.86 -5.34 -3.57
CA PHE A 355 -3.89 -5.26 -5.03
C PHE A 355 -5.29 -4.96 -5.55
N ILE A 356 -5.51 -3.78 -6.13
CA ILE A 356 -6.80 -3.36 -6.68
C ILE A 356 -6.66 -3.08 -8.18
N SER A 357 -7.36 -3.84 -9.01
CA SER A 357 -7.25 -3.81 -10.48
C SER A 357 -8.52 -3.41 -11.23
N ASN A 358 -9.65 -3.29 -10.52
CA ASN A 358 -10.98 -3.11 -11.11
C ASN A 358 -11.93 -2.46 -10.11
N GLY A 359 -13.14 -2.12 -10.58
CA GLY A 359 -14.20 -1.57 -9.74
C GLY A 359 -14.02 -0.10 -9.41
N LYS A 360 -14.84 0.40 -8.49
CA LYS A 360 -14.76 1.80 -8.03
C LYS A 360 -15.25 1.95 -6.60
N LYS A 361 -15.06 3.15 -6.02
CA LYS A 361 -15.44 3.50 -4.63
C LYS A 361 -14.60 2.69 -3.64
N TYR A 362 -13.39 3.17 -3.35
CA TYR A 362 -12.46 2.50 -2.44
C TYR A 362 -11.94 3.45 -1.39
N TRP A 363 -12.08 3.12 -0.11
CA TRP A 363 -11.49 3.90 0.98
C TRP A 363 -10.51 3.04 1.79
N ILE A 364 -9.23 3.40 1.70
CA ILE A 364 -8.11 2.72 2.35
C ILE A 364 -7.59 3.69 3.41
N ASP A 365 -7.95 3.46 4.67
CA ASP A 365 -7.74 4.44 5.74
C ASP A 365 -7.13 3.85 7.01
N GLN A 366 -6.30 4.62 7.71
CA GLN A 366 -5.69 4.20 8.99
C GLN A 366 -4.94 2.85 8.89
N ASN A 367 -4.42 2.45 7.72
CA ASN A 367 -3.76 1.15 7.56
C ASN A 367 -2.24 1.27 7.69
N THR A 368 -1.56 0.24 8.20
CA THR A 368 -0.10 0.12 8.19
C THR A 368 0.31 -1.02 7.27
N TYR A 369 1.16 -0.74 6.29
CA TYR A 369 1.80 -1.70 5.41
C TYR A 369 3.29 -1.76 5.78
N THR A 370 3.69 -2.86 6.43
CA THR A 370 5.08 -3.10 6.80
C THR A 370 5.69 -4.12 5.86
N GLY A 371 6.73 -3.68 5.17
CA GLY A 371 7.54 -4.48 4.26
C GLY A 371 8.66 -5.27 4.93
N THR A 372 9.50 -5.89 4.11
CA THR A 372 10.63 -6.70 4.57
C THR A 372 11.98 -6.30 3.95
N LYS A 373 12.16 -5.00 3.63
CA LYS A 373 13.33 -4.39 2.95
C LYS A 373 14.66 -5.16 3.07
N ASP A 374 15.15 -5.64 1.94
CA ASP A 374 16.49 -6.24 1.83
C ASP A 374 17.60 -5.18 1.82
N GLN A 375 18.85 -5.61 1.96
CA GLN A 375 20.03 -4.80 1.66
C GLN A 375 20.43 -4.87 0.17
N ASN A 376 19.87 -5.85 -0.57
CA ASN A 376 20.08 -6.09 -1.99
C ASN A 376 18.73 -6.03 -2.73
N PRO A 377 18.16 -4.83 -2.94
CA PRO A 377 16.91 -4.64 -3.70
C PRO A 377 16.94 -5.29 -5.10
N LYS A 378 15.79 -5.79 -5.57
CA LYS A 378 15.67 -6.65 -6.77
C LYS A 378 14.82 -6.06 -7.91
N GLY A 379 13.97 -5.06 -7.65
CA GLY A 379 12.99 -4.53 -8.59
C GLY A 379 11.52 -4.96 -8.32
N LEU A 380 11.27 -5.73 -7.26
CA LEU A 380 10.11 -6.63 -7.21
C LEU A 380 9.14 -6.39 -6.04
N ASP A 381 9.66 -6.12 -4.84
CA ASP A 381 8.90 -6.09 -3.58
C ASP A 381 8.08 -4.79 -3.42
N LYS A 382 6.74 -4.90 -3.32
CA LYS A 382 5.78 -3.79 -3.44
C LYS A 382 4.68 -3.91 -2.39
N LEU A 383 4.33 -2.83 -1.70
CA LEU A 383 3.30 -2.87 -0.64
C LEU A 383 1.87 -2.85 -1.20
N LEU A 384 1.58 -1.94 -2.14
CA LEU A 384 0.22 -1.72 -2.65
C LEU A 384 0.18 -1.37 -4.14
N TYR A 385 -0.81 -1.91 -4.85
CA TYR A 385 -1.17 -1.55 -6.23
C TYR A 385 -2.62 -1.07 -6.34
N VAL A 386 -2.85 0.02 -7.08
CA VAL A 386 -4.17 0.47 -7.52
C VAL A 386 -4.09 0.88 -8.99
N GLY A 387 -4.69 0.10 -9.88
CA GLY A 387 -4.61 0.34 -11.33
C GLY A 387 -5.64 -0.46 -12.11
N GLY A 388 -5.32 -0.81 -13.35
CA GLY A 388 -6.31 -1.36 -14.29
C GLY A 388 -7.51 -0.40 -14.42
N THR A 389 -8.72 -0.89 -14.17
CA THR A 389 -9.96 -0.08 -14.19
C THR A 389 -10.45 0.34 -12.80
N ALA A 390 -9.61 0.22 -11.76
CA ALA A 390 -9.93 0.71 -10.42
C ALA A 390 -10.14 2.24 -10.43
N ASP A 391 -11.19 2.75 -9.77
CA ASP A 391 -11.50 4.18 -9.74
C ASP A 391 -12.05 4.69 -8.40
N LYS A 392 -12.06 6.02 -8.23
CA LYS A 392 -12.61 6.74 -7.07
C LYS A 392 -12.06 6.25 -5.74
N VAL A 393 -10.74 6.32 -5.62
CA VAL A 393 -9.99 5.80 -4.47
C VAL A 393 -9.55 6.95 -3.56
N SER A 394 -9.70 6.75 -2.25
CA SER A 394 -9.06 7.59 -1.24
C SER A 394 -8.14 6.72 -0.38
N LEU A 395 -6.83 6.98 -0.48
CA LEU A 395 -5.79 6.42 0.38
C LEU A 395 -5.42 7.48 1.41
N THR A 396 -5.93 7.33 2.63
CA THR A 396 -5.86 8.36 3.67
C THR A 396 -5.22 7.86 4.96
N ASN A 397 -4.53 8.75 5.67
CA ASN A 397 -4.03 8.54 7.03
C ASN A 397 -3.31 7.19 7.25
N SER A 398 -2.67 6.63 6.22
CA SER A 398 -2.08 5.28 6.23
C SER A 398 -0.55 5.36 6.24
N LYS A 399 0.10 4.26 6.61
CA LYS A 399 1.55 4.17 6.78
C LYS A 399 2.13 3.09 5.87
N PHE A 400 3.15 3.43 5.09
CA PHE A 400 3.89 2.51 4.23
C PHE A 400 5.36 2.54 4.69
N GLN A 401 5.90 1.41 5.12
CA GLN A 401 7.23 1.40 5.74
C GLN A 401 8.09 0.17 5.45
N ASN A 402 9.41 0.38 5.50
CA ASN A 402 10.44 -0.66 5.47
C ASN A 402 10.34 -1.61 4.27
N ASN A 403 10.29 -1.07 3.05
CA ASN A 403 10.20 -1.88 1.83
C ASN A 403 11.10 -1.37 0.70
N GLU A 404 11.23 -2.14 -0.38
CA GLU A 404 11.85 -1.66 -1.62
C GLU A 404 10.92 -0.66 -2.32
N TYR A 405 9.77 -1.11 -2.83
CA TYR A 405 8.77 -0.23 -3.44
C TYR A 405 7.63 0.06 -2.46
N GLY A 406 7.21 1.33 -2.41
CA GLY A 406 5.99 1.78 -1.75
C GLY A 406 4.73 1.39 -2.51
N VAL A 407 4.19 2.32 -3.31
CA VAL A 407 2.88 2.15 -3.97
C VAL A 407 2.94 2.37 -5.48
N ILE A 408 2.16 1.57 -6.21
CA ILE A 408 2.14 1.50 -7.68
C ILE A 408 0.75 1.87 -8.19
N LEU A 409 0.64 2.94 -8.98
CA LEU A 409 -0.64 3.57 -9.28
C LEU A 409 -0.84 3.77 -10.80
N GLY A 410 -1.97 3.29 -11.32
CA GLY A 410 -2.21 3.16 -12.76
C GLY A 410 -1.71 1.83 -13.33
N GLN A 411 -2.23 1.45 -14.50
CA GLN A 411 -1.78 0.27 -15.23
C GLN A 411 -0.27 0.40 -15.57
N PRO A 412 0.55 -0.67 -15.48
CA PRO A 412 1.98 -0.60 -15.77
C PRO A 412 2.36 -0.63 -17.26
N ASP A 413 1.39 -0.53 -18.17
CA ASP A 413 1.57 -0.63 -19.63
C ASP A 413 1.52 0.78 -20.25
N ASP A 414 2.64 1.28 -20.74
CA ASP A 414 2.76 2.61 -21.34
C ASP A 414 2.53 2.61 -22.87
N SER A 415 2.03 1.51 -23.46
CA SER A 415 1.72 1.44 -24.88
C SER A 415 0.58 2.40 -25.27
N PRO A 416 0.50 2.87 -26.54
CA PRO A 416 -0.59 3.72 -26.99
C PRO A 416 -1.99 3.11 -26.79
N ALA A 417 -2.11 1.78 -26.86
CA ALA A 417 -3.36 1.06 -26.61
C ALA A 417 -3.76 1.12 -25.13
N ALA A 418 -2.82 0.88 -24.22
CA ALA A 418 -3.07 0.99 -22.78
C ALA A 418 -3.33 2.44 -22.34
N LYS A 419 -2.54 3.41 -22.83
CA LYS A 419 -2.79 4.85 -22.60
C LYS A 419 -4.18 5.29 -23.05
N ALA A 420 -4.76 4.68 -24.09
CA ALA A 420 -6.14 4.91 -24.50
C ALA A 420 -7.16 4.17 -23.61
N ALA A 421 -6.92 2.90 -23.29
CA ALA A 421 -7.83 2.05 -22.52
C ALA A 421 -7.97 2.45 -21.04
N TYR A 422 -6.90 2.96 -20.42
CA TYR A 422 -6.83 3.31 -19.01
C TYR A 422 -6.82 4.83 -18.77
N LYS A 423 -7.11 5.65 -19.80
CA LYS A 423 -7.09 7.12 -19.68
C LYS A 423 -8.02 7.61 -18.57
N GLY A 424 -7.48 8.36 -17.62
CA GLY A 424 -8.21 8.89 -16.47
C GLY A 424 -8.33 7.93 -15.28
N TYR A 425 -7.86 6.68 -15.40
CA TYR A 425 -7.87 5.68 -14.32
C TYR A 425 -6.48 5.48 -13.70
N PRO A 426 -6.37 5.35 -12.37
CA PRO A 426 -7.38 5.61 -11.35
C PRO A 426 -7.55 7.11 -11.03
N GLN A 427 -8.73 7.54 -10.57
CA GLN A 427 -8.85 8.82 -9.87
C GLN A 427 -8.61 8.62 -8.37
N MET A 428 -7.52 9.18 -7.85
CA MET A 428 -7.01 8.93 -6.50
C MET A 428 -6.77 10.18 -5.67
N THR A 429 -7.20 10.11 -4.41
CA THR A 429 -6.82 11.01 -3.34
C THR A 429 -5.79 10.31 -2.47
N ILE A 430 -4.63 10.93 -2.24
CA ILE A 430 -3.56 10.37 -1.41
C ILE A 430 -3.21 11.41 -0.36
N ALA A 431 -3.75 11.25 0.86
CA ALA A 431 -3.75 12.31 1.87
C ALA A 431 -3.28 11.88 3.26
N ASN A 432 -2.54 12.75 3.95
CA ASN A 432 -2.13 12.57 5.35
C ASN A 432 -1.34 11.26 5.63
N ASN A 433 -0.73 10.64 4.62
CA ASN A 433 -0.05 9.35 4.78
C ASN A 433 1.40 9.53 5.28
N VAL A 434 1.96 8.48 5.88
CA VAL A 434 3.39 8.37 6.21
C VAL A 434 4.04 7.35 5.29
N PHE A 435 4.97 7.79 4.45
CA PHE A 435 5.87 6.93 3.67
C PHE A 435 7.24 6.97 4.33
N SER A 436 7.77 5.84 4.82
CA SER A 436 9.03 5.86 5.58
C SER A 436 9.96 4.66 5.39
N ASN A 437 11.24 4.92 5.10
CA ASN A 437 12.22 3.86 4.79
C ASN A 437 11.76 2.96 3.63
N LEU A 438 11.34 3.60 2.54
CA LEU A 438 11.01 2.96 1.27
C LEU A 438 12.11 3.33 0.29
N ASP A 439 12.65 2.40 -0.50
CA ASP A 439 13.65 2.82 -1.49
C ASP A 439 13.00 3.70 -2.55
N VAL A 440 11.88 3.28 -3.15
CA VAL A 440 11.28 4.02 -4.26
C VAL A 440 9.75 4.04 -4.23
N ARG A 441 9.16 5.02 -4.92
CA ARG A 441 7.70 5.22 -5.09
C ARG A 441 6.99 5.54 -3.77
N ALA A 442 7.43 6.66 -3.19
CA ALA A 442 7.02 7.23 -1.91
C ALA A 442 6.78 8.76 -2.05
N PRO A 443 5.66 9.22 -2.64
CA PRO A 443 4.32 8.66 -2.44
C PRO A 443 3.76 7.83 -3.61
N GLY A 444 4.51 7.58 -4.68
CA GLY A 444 4.09 6.59 -5.69
C GLY A 444 4.63 6.81 -7.11
N LEU A 445 4.55 5.75 -7.92
CA LEU A 445 4.56 5.85 -9.39
C LEU A 445 3.13 6.03 -9.87
N MET A 446 2.90 7.00 -10.77
CA MET A 446 1.59 7.43 -11.22
C MET A 446 1.53 7.42 -12.76
N ARG A 447 0.53 6.71 -13.30
CA ARG A 447 0.22 6.58 -14.74
C ARG A 447 -1.26 6.79 -15.01
N HIS A 448 -1.57 7.38 -16.18
CA HIS A 448 -2.89 7.57 -16.83
C HIS A 448 -3.99 8.32 -16.04
N GLY A 449 -4.00 8.24 -14.71
CA GLY A 449 -5.06 8.68 -13.82
C GLY A 449 -4.99 10.14 -13.37
N GLN A 450 -5.83 10.48 -12.41
CA GLN A 450 -5.88 11.80 -11.76
C GLN A 450 -5.50 11.66 -10.28
N PHE A 451 -4.35 12.20 -9.89
CA PHE A 451 -3.75 12.01 -8.57
C PHE A 451 -3.68 13.34 -7.84
N HIS A 452 -4.49 13.50 -6.79
CA HIS A 452 -4.37 14.63 -5.86
C HIS A 452 -3.71 14.14 -4.57
N VAL A 453 -2.48 14.57 -4.37
CA VAL A 453 -1.55 14.02 -3.39
C VAL A 453 -1.16 15.13 -2.42
N TYR A 454 -1.73 15.14 -1.22
CA TYR A 454 -1.58 16.28 -0.32
C TYR A 454 -1.34 15.94 1.15
N ASN A 455 -0.70 16.87 1.87
CA ASN A 455 -0.36 16.71 3.29
C ASN A 455 0.39 15.41 3.64
N ASN A 456 1.11 14.72 2.74
CA ASN A 456 1.80 13.47 3.08
C ASN A 456 3.18 13.73 3.72
N SER A 457 3.66 12.81 4.55
CA SER A 457 5.00 12.84 5.16
C SER A 457 5.86 11.73 4.57
N ILE A 458 6.97 12.09 3.94
CA ILE A 458 7.90 11.20 3.26
C ILE A 458 9.27 11.29 3.95
N ASP A 459 9.74 10.23 4.62
CA ASP A 459 11.00 10.22 5.39
C ASP A 459 11.89 9.02 5.04
N LYS A 460 13.17 9.24 4.71
CA LYS A 460 14.12 8.18 4.30
C LYS A 460 13.64 7.46 3.02
N PHE A 461 13.89 8.09 1.88
CA PHE A 461 13.49 7.60 0.56
C PHE A 461 14.61 7.81 -0.45
N HIS A 462 14.78 6.91 -1.41
CA HIS A 462 15.63 7.20 -2.58
C HIS A 462 14.82 7.86 -3.71
N LEU A 463 13.59 7.39 -4.01
CA LEU A 463 12.71 7.99 -5.00
C LEU A 463 11.28 8.24 -4.48
N GLY A 464 10.82 9.48 -4.62
CA GLY A 464 9.54 9.98 -4.14
C GLY A 464 8.40 9.75 -5.13
N PHE A 465 8.04 10.78 -5.90
CA PHE A 465 7.13 10.65 -7.03
C PHE A 465 7.84 10.00 -8.24
N THR A 466 7.09 9.23 -9.02
CA THR A 466 7.44 8.97 -10.43
C THR A 466 6.24 9.34 -11.31
N ALA A 467 6.43 10.24 -12.27
CA ALA A 467 5.36 10.80 -13.11
C ALA A 467 5.57 10.43 -14.57
N THR A 468 4.65 9.67 -15.15
CA THR A 468 4.70 9.24 -16.57
C THR A 468 3.31 8.86 -17.09
N GLY A 469 3.20 8.48 -18.37
CA GLY A 469 2.05 7.73 -18.87
C GLY A 469 0.75 8.53 -19.00
N ASP A 470 0.79 9.82 -19.31
CA ASP A 470 -0.35 10.76 -19.34
C ASP A 470 -1.07 10.93 -17.98
N ALA A 471 -0.38 10.67 -16.86
CA ALA A 471 -0.90 10.95 -15.53
C ALA A 471 -1.12 12.46 -15.30
N THR A 472 -2.19 12.83 -14.61
CA THR A 472 -2.43 14.20 -14.13
C THR A 472 -2.24 14.25 -12.63
N ILE A 473 -1.26 15.02 -12.16
CA ILE A 473 -0.82 15.02 -10.76
C ILE A 473 -0.86 16.44 -10.18
N LEU A 474 -1.64 16.62 -9.11
CA LEU A 474 -1.64 17.81 -8.27
C LEU A 474 -1.10 17.44 -6.89
N SER A 475 0.15 17.81 -6.62
CA SER A 475 0.81 17.71 -5.33
C SER A 475 0.53 18.98 -4.51
N GLN A 476 0.23 18.86 -3.21
CA GLN A 476 0.07 20.01 -2.31
C GLN A 476 0.63 19.75 -0.90
N SER A 477 1.48 20.63 -0.38
CA SER A 477 1.95 20.60 1.02
C SER A 477 2.48 19.25 1.53
N ASN A 478 3.22 18.52 0.70
CA ASN A 478 3.87 17.28 1.10
C ASN A 478 5.22 17.59 1.77
N TYR A 479 5.53 16.89 2.86
CA TYR A 479 6.76 17.07 3.64
C TYR A 479 7.75 15.95 3.34
N PHE A 480 8.84 16.28 2.66
CA PHE A 480 9.95 15.39 2.38
C PHE A 480 11.08 15.61 3.39
N ALA A 481 11.71 14.53 3.85
CA ALA A 481 12.88 14.57 4.70
C ALA A 481 13.79 13.36 4.49
N LYS A 482 15.10 13.57 4.70
CA LYS A 482 16.14 12.53 4.61
C LYS A 482 16.10 11.72 3.30
N GLY A 483 15.84 12.38 2.17
CA GLY A 483 16.00 11.75 0.86
C GLY A 483 17.46 11.32 0.65
N VAL A 484 17.70 10.28 -0.16
CA VAL A 484 19.04 9.76 -0.48
C VAL A 484 19.26 9.47 -1.96
N ASP A 485 20.51 9.45 -2.40
CA ASP A 485 20.92 8.97 -3.72
C ASP A 485 21.12 7.44 -3.76
N VAL A 486 21.45 6.89 -4.93
CA VAL A 486 21.78 5.46 -5.13
C VAL A 486 23.03 4.99 -4.36
N SER A 487 23.80 5.91 -3.77
CA SER A 487 24.94 5.64 -2.90
C SER A 487 24.61 5.82 -1.41
N ASN A 488 23.32 5.96 -1.07
CA ASN A 488 22.80 6.21 0.27
C ASN A 488 23.35 7.51 0.93
N LYS A 489 23.71 8.52 0.13
CA LYS A 489 24.07 9.87 0.60
C LYS A 489 22.85 10.76 0.58
N ALA A 490 22.75 11.70 1.53
CA ALA A 490 21.62 12.63 1.59
C ALA A 490 21.45 13.44 0.29
N SER A 491 20.27 13.37 -0.32
CA SER A 491 19.93 14.05 -1.57
C SER A 491 18.43 14.32 -1.70
N ASN A 492 18.07 15.48 -2.26
CA ASN A 492 16.70 15.78 -2.68
C ASN A 492 16.47 15.53 -4.18
N SER A 493 17.47 15.05 -4.94
CA SER A 493 17.32 14.79 -6.39
C SER A 493 16.24 13.76 -6.71
N GLY A 494 15.92 12.88 -5.74
CA GLY A 494 14.89 11.86 -5.87
C GLY A 494 13.48 12.28 -5.47
N VAL A 495 13.16 13.56 -5.24
CA VAL A 495 11.76 13.93 -4.88
C VAL A 495 10.76 13.65 -5.99
N LEU A 496 11.20 13.70 -7.26
CA LEU A 496 10.41 13.43 -8.46
C LEU A 496 11.31 12.88 -9.58
N ASP A 497 10.96 11.72 -10.10
CA ASP A 497 11.41 11.24 -11.41
C ASP A 497 10.30 11.49 -12.43
N ASP A 498 10.51 12.50 -13.27
CA ASP A 498 9.56 12.98 -14.27
C ASP A 498 9.98 12.50 -15.66
N TYR A 499 9.12 11.76 -16.36
CA TYR A 499 9.43 11.26 -17.70
C TYR A 499 9.15 12.30 -18.80
N GLY A 500 8.47 13.40 -18.49
CA GLY A 500 8.07 14.45 -19.42
C GLY A 500 6.77 14.17 -20.19
N ASP A 501 6.14 13.00 -20.00
CA ASP A 501 4.91 12.57 -20.66
C ASP A 501 3.69 12.50 -19.73
N ALA A 502 3.72 13.26 -18.63
CA ALA A 502 2.61 13.44 -17.69
C ALA A 502 2.21 14.94 -17.60
N HIS A 503 1.38 15.30 -16.63
CA HIS A 503 1.06 16.69 -16.28
C HIS A 503 1.20 16.85 -14.76
N PHE A 504 2.14 17.66 -14.28
CA PHE A 504 2.48 17.79 -12.85
C PHE A 504 2.31 19.24 -12.36
N LYS A 505 1.95 19.40 -11.09
CA LYS A 505 2.01 20.69 -10.37
C LYS A 505 2.17 20.44 -8.88
N ASP A 506 3.11 21.13 -8.23
CA ASP A 506 3.15 21.23 -6.76
C ASP A 506 2.64 22.59 -6.27
N ILE A 507 2.08 22.62 -5.06
CA ILE A 507 1.79 23.84 -4.30
C ILE A 507 2.15 23.62 -2.82
N GLY A 508 3.25 24.23 -2.36
CA GLY A 508 3.56 24.37 -0.94
C GLY A 508 4.25 23.17 -0.26
N SER A 509 4.74 22.18 -1.01
CA SER A 509 5.64 21.16 -0.44
C SER A 509 6.98 21.78 -0.02
N ASN A 510 7.67 21.19 0.96
CA ASN A 510 8.91 21.74 1.54
C ASN A 510 10.19 21.55 0.68
N VAL A 511 10.03 21.30 -0.63
CA VAL A 511 11.12 21.00 -1.58
C VAL A 511 10.82 21.61 -2.96
N SER A 512 11.86 21.87 -3.74
CA SER A 512 11.75 22.27 -5.14
C SER A 512 11.84 21.07 -6.07
N PHE A 513 11.03 21.05 -7.13
CA PHE A 513 10.95 19.94 -8.09
C PHE A 513 11.63 20.28 -9.42
N THR A 514 12.45 19.36 -9.95
CA THR A 514 13.00 19.44 -11.31
C THR A 514 12.02 18.82 -12.31
N GLN A 515 10.95 19.57 -12.60
CA GLN A 515 9.86 19.17 -13.48
C GLN A 515 10.27 19.23 -14.97
N LYS A 516 9.79 18.25 -15.76
CA LYS A 516 9.89 18.17 -17.23
C LYS A 516 8.50 18.19 -17.88
N SER A 517 7.53 17.54 -17.26
CA SER A 517 6.14 17.47 -17.71
C SER A 517 5.47 18.85 -17.70
N PRO A 518 4.52 19.14 -18.60
CA PRO A 518 3.71 20.36 -18.54
C PRO A 518 2.98 20.56 -17.21
N LEU A 519 2.67 21.82 -16.89
CA LEU A 519 1.84 22.18 -15.73
C LEU A 519 0.40 21.73 -15.93
N THR A 520 -0.20 21.13 -14.89
CA THR A 520 -1.66 20.91 -14.88
C THR A 520 -2.43 22.11 -14.31
N ALA A 521 -3.53 22.45 -14.98
CA ALA A 521 -4.55 23.37 -14.47
C ALA A 521 -5.68 22.65 -13.71
N TRP A 522 -5.65 21.31 -13.67
CA TRP A 522 -6.66 20.49 -12.98
C TRP A 522 -6.65 20.73 -11.46
N SER A 523 -7.84 20.61 -10.86
CA SER A 523 -8.03 20.52 -9.42
C SER A 523 -9.25 19.65 -9.10
N PRO A 524 -9.27 18.96 -7.95
CA PRO A 524 -10.40 18.12 -7.56
C PRO A 524 -11.62 18.93 -7.11
N SER A 525 -12.81 18.36 -7.33
CA SER A 525 -14.12 18.88 -6.94
C SER A 525 -14.35 18.96 -5.43
N TYR A 526 -13.77 18.04 -4.66
CA TYR A 526 -14.02 17.94 -3.23
C TYR A 526 -13.31 19.02 -2.40
N ASN A 527 -14.00 19.43 -1.34
CA ASN A 527 -13.40 20.15 -0.23
C ASN A 527 -12.28 19.30 0.40
N ARG A 528 -11.14 19.94 0.68
CA ARG A 528 -10.05 19.37 1.49
C ARG A 528 -9.43 20.44 2.37
N ASP A 529 -8.86 20.01 3.49
CA ASP A 529 -8.00 20.82 4.34
C ASP A 529 -6.53 20.62 3.91
N VAL A 530 -5.93 21.64 3.31
CA VAL A 530 -4.52 21.64 2.90
C VAL A 530 -3.74 22.48 3.92
N LYS A 531 -2.82 21.83 4.62
CA LYS A 531 -2.04 22.41 5.71
C LYS A 531 -0.74 23.04 5.19
N THR A 532 0.10 23.61 6.04
CA THR A 532 1.54 23.68 5.73
C THR A 532 2.15 22.27 5.73
N ALA A 533 3.30 22.09 5.07
CA ALA A 533 4.00 20.80 5.06
C ALA A 533 4.41 20.38 6.49
N GLU A 534 4.81 21.34 7.33
CA GLU A 534 5.20 21.13 8.73
C GLU A 534 4.03 20.64 9.59
N GLU A 535 2.86 21.26 9.48
CA GLU A 535 1.63 20.84 10.16
C GLU A 535 1.13 19.49 9.65
N ALA A 536 1.18 19.26 8.34
CA ALA A 536 0.87 17.98 7.72
C ALA A 536 1.74 16.86 8.32
N ARG A 537 3.06 17.08 8.39
CA ARG A 537 4.00 16.15 9.02
C ARG A 537 3.67 15.90 10.50
N ALA A 538 3.38 16.96 11.27
CA ALA A 538 3.05 16.84 12.69
C ALA A 538 1.75 16.03 12.91
N TYR A 539 0.73 16.26 12.08
CA TYR A 539 -0.50 15.49 12.06
C TYR A 539 -0.23 14.02 11.71
N ASN A 540 0.50 13.75 10.63
CA ASN A 540 0.74 12.39 10.14
C ASN A 540 1.52 11.53 11.14
N LEU A 541 2.56 12.09 11.77
CA LEU A 541 3.37 11.39 12.78
C LEU A 541 2.59 11.02 14.05
N THR A 542 1.40 11.60 14.25
CA THR A 542 0.51 11.32 15.40
C THR A 542 -0.77 10.58 15.01
N HIS A 543 -1.24 10.69 13.76
CA HIS A 543 -2.54 10.19 13.33
C HIS A 543 -2.51 9.06 12.30
N ALA A 544 -1.41 8.81 11.60
CA ALA A 544 -1.37 7.90 10.46
C ALA A 544 -0.86 6.48 10.77
N GLY A 545 -1.46 5.50 10.11
CA GLY A 545 -1.22 4.07 10.32
C GLY A 545 -2.22 3.42 11.29
N ALA A 546 -2.21 2.09 11.31
CA ALA A 546 -3.07 1.29 12.17
C ALA A 546 -2.74 1.50 13.65
N LYS A 547 -3.79 1.60 14.45
CA LYS A 547 -3.75 1.85 15.88
C LYS A 547 -4.20 0.62 16.63
N THR A 548 -3.55 0.36 17.77
CA THR A 548 -4.15 -0.47 18.82
C THR A 548 -5.34 0.31 19.36
N VAL A 549 -6.55 -0.21 19.17
CA VAL A 549 -7.73 0.31 19.86
C VAL A 549 -7.68 -0.26 21.29
N ALA A 550 -7.92 0.59 22.29
CA ALA A 550 -7.79 0.26 23.71
C ALA A 550 -9.16 0.33 24.41
#